data_AF-A0A7T5JP93-F1
#
_entry.id   AF-A0A7T5JP93-F1
#
_cell.length_a   1.000
_cell.length_b   1.000
_cell.length_c   1.000
_cell.angle_alpha   90.00
_cell.angle_beta   90.00
_cell.angle_gamma   90.00
#
_symmetry.space_group_name_H-M   'P 1'
#
loop_
_entity.id
_entity.type
_entity.pdbx_description
1 polymer ?
#
loop_
_entity_poly.entity_id
_entity_poly.type
_entity_poly.pdbx_seq_one_letter_code
_entity_poly.pdbx_strand_id
1 'polypeptide(L)'
;MIVVERAGATKNQNALWLCQCDCGGTIAARATGLRRGDTISCGCSSKSMALNARKVMIEEQTIDGVQVPLLTKKVRSDSRTGHKGVARRIRKGKEYYEVNITLKGKRYHVGTFADINDAIKARRDAEIKYHQPYIRALEDQKSEK
;
A
#
# COMPACT_ATOMS: atom_id res chain seq x y z
N MET A 1 12.77 -6.51 -25.87
CA MET A 1 14.02 -5.73 -25.57
C MET A 1 15.13 -6.15 -26.52
N ILE A 2 15.80 -5.17 -27.11
CA ILE A 2 16.87 -5.35 -28.09
C ILE A 2 18.13 -4.64 -27.60
N VAL A 3 19.30 -5.26 -27.74
CA VAL A 3 20.59 -4.64 -27.43
C VAL A 3 21.01 -3.74 -28.59
N VAL A 4 21.33 -2.48 -28.30
CA VAL A 4 21.74 -1.49 -29.31
C VAL A 4 23.25 -1.38 -29.36
N GLU A 5 23.90 -1.08 -28.22
CA GLU A 5 25.34 -0.86 -28.17
C GLU A 5 25.93 -1.10 -26.77
N ARG A 6 27.26 -1.13 -26.67
CA ARG A 6 27.96 -1.25 -25.39
C ARG A 6 28.02 0.12 -24.69
N ALA A 7 27.43 0.22 -23.51
CA ALA A 7 27.31 1.45 -22.72
C ALA A 7 28.41 1.58 -21.64
N GLY A 8 29.54 0.89 -21.81
CA GLY A 8 30.66 0.91 -20.87
C GLY A 8 30.66 -0.23 -19.85
N ALA A 9 31.09 0.06 -18.62
CA ALA A 9 31.19 -0.91 -17.54
C ALA A 9 30.86 -0.28 -16.18
N THR A 10 30.44 -1.10 -15.21
CA THR A 10 30.28 -0.65 -13.83
C THR A 10 31.63 -0.53 -13.11
N LYS A 11 31.64 0.03 -11.89
CA LYS A 11 32.84 0.09 -11.02
C LYS A 11 33.49 -1.29 -10.78
N ASN A 12 32.70 -2.37 -10.85
CA ASN A 12 33.19 -3.74 -10.70
C ASN A 12 33.49 -4.40 -12.05
N GLN A 13 33.74 -3.60 -13.09
CA GLN A 13 34.08 -4.03 -14.45
C GLN A 13 33.02 -4.91 -15.15
N ASN A 14 31.77 -4.87 -14.70
CA ASN A 14 30.68 -5.57 -15.39
C ASN A 14 30.23 -4.77 -16.61
N ALA A 15 30.21 -5.40 -17.79
CA ALA A 15 29.77 -4.76 -19.03
C ALA A 15 28.31 -4.26 -18.92
N LEU A 16 28.11 -3.02 -19.36
CA LEU A 16 26.80 -2.39 -19.54
C LEU A 16 26.47 -2.34 -21.03
N TRP A 17 25.20 -2.55 -21.33
CA TRP A 17 24.66 -2.53 -22.68
C TRP A 17 23.47 -1.60 -22.73
N LEU A 18 23.47 -0.67 -23.68
CA LEU A 18 22.29 0.13 -23.97
C LEU A 18 21.28 -0.78 -24.66
N CYS A 19 20.09 -0.87 -24.07
CA CYS A 19 19.02 -1.69 -24.60
C CYS A 19 17.79 -0.83 -24.89
N GLN A 20 17.13 -1.12 -26.00
CA GLN A 20 15.86 -0.52 -26.39
C GLN A 20 14.72 -1.45 -25.99
N CYS A 21 13.75 -0.90 -25.28
CA CYS A 21 12.53 -1.57 -24.90
C CYS A 21 11.46 -1.37 -25.98
N ASP A 22 10.50 -2.29 -26.05
CA ASP A 22 9.43 -2.28 -27.05
C ASP A 22 8.48 -1.08 -26.87
N CYS A 23 8.50 -0.43 -25.69
CA CYS A 23 7.84 0.85 -25.45
C CYS A 23 8.60 2.07 -25.98
N GLY A 24 9.74 1.89 -26.64
CA GLY A 24 10.60 2.96 -27.17
C GLY A 24 11.62 3.55 -26.18
N GLY A 25 11.48 3.28 -24.88
CA GLY A 25 12.45 3.72 -23.87
C GLY A 25 13.76 2.91 -23.90
N THR A 26 14.86 3.54 -23.49
CA THR A 26 16.17 2.89 -23.40
C THR A 26 16.65 2.76 -21.94
N ILE A 27 17.52 1.78 -21.69
CA ILE A 27 18.15 1.57 -20.38
C ILE A 27 19.55 0.99 -20.56
N ALA A 28 20.51 1.40 -19.73
CA ALA A 28 21.80 0.72 -19.61
C ALA A 28 21.64 -0.51 -18.69
N ALA A 29 21.61 -1.71 -19.27
CA ALA A 29 21.45 -2.98 -18.56
C ALA A 29 22.80 -3.69 -18.37
N ARG A 30 22.97 -4.38 -17.24
CA ARG A 30 24.14 -5.24 -17.03
C ARG A 30 24.05 -6.49 -17.90
N ALA A 31 25.17 -6.88 -18.51
CA ALA A 31 25.26 -8.11 -19.30
C ALA A 31 24.78 -9.36 -18.54
N THR A 32 25.05 -9.42 -17.24
CA THR A 32 24.58 -10.51 -16.37
C THR A 32 23.06 -10.51 -16.19
N GLY A 33 22.44 -9.34 -16.05
CA GLY A 33 20.99 -9.21 -15.87
C GLY A 33 20.21 -9.55 -17.14
N LEU A 34 20.77 -9.21 -18.31
CA LEU A 34 20.21 -9.61 -19.62
C LEU A 34 20.25 -11.13 -19.80
N ARG A 35 21.41 -11.78 -19.53
CA ARG A 35 21.54 -13.24 -19.66
C ARG A 35 20.67 -14.03 -18.69
N ARG A 36 20.43 -13.51 -17.48
CA ARG A 36 19.58 -14.14 -16.47
C ARG A 36 18.08 -13.89 -16.68
N GLY A 37 17.72 -12.96 -17.56
CA GLY A 37 16.33 -12.54 -17.74
C GLY A 37 15.81 -11.62 -16.63
N ASP A 38 16.69 -11.02 -15.82
CA ASP A 38 16.30 -10.08 -14.75
C ASP A 38 15.86 -8.72 -15.34
N THR A 39 16.42 -8.35 -16.51
CA THR A 39 16.14 -7.06 -17.17
C THR A 39 15.39 -7.28 -18.49
N ILE A 40 14.06 -7.25 -18.41
CA ILE A 40 13.15 -7.52 -19.53
C ILE A 40 12.49 -6.25 -20.12
N SER A 41 12.54 -5.13 -19.40
CA SER A 41 12.00 -3.84 -19.84
C SER A 41 12.84 -2.68 -19.31
N CYS A 42 12.65 -1.47 -19.83
CA CYS A 42 13.25 -0.26 -19.27
C CYS A 42 12.58 0.20 -17.95
N GLY A 43 11.71 -0.63 -17.36
CA GLY A 43 10.89 -0.31 -16.18
C GLY A 43 9.49 0.21 -16.51
N CYS A 44 9.13 0.33 -17.79
CA CYS A 44 7.79 0.74 -18.24
C CYS A 44 6.69 -0.23 -17.76
N SER A 45 6.95 -1.54 -17.77
CA SER A 45 5.98 -2.54 -17.32
C SER A 45 5.62 -2.32 -15.85
N SER A 46 6.61 -2.18 -14.97
CA SER A 46 6.39 -1.89 -13.54
C SER A 46 5.63 -0.57 -13.31
N LYS A 47 5.94 0.47 -14.09
CA LYS A 47 5.20 1.75 -14.04
C LYS A 47 3.75 1.57 -14.49
N SER A 48 3.51 0.87 -15.58
CA SER A 48 2.16 0.61 -16.11
C SER A 48 1.30 -0.20 -15.13
N MET A 49 1.89 -1.22 -14.48
CA MET A 49 1.21 -2.00 -13.45
C MET A 49 0.87 -1.13 -12.23
N ALA A 50 1.78 -0.27 -11.78
CA ALA A 50 1.52 0.65 -10.67
C ALA A 50 0.41 1.67 -11.01
N LEU A 51 0.40 2.18 -12.25
CA LEU A 51 -0.66 3.08 -12.74
C LEU A 51 -2.01 2.37 -12.83
N ASN A 52 -2.06 1.16 -13.39
CA ASN A 52 -3.28 0.37 -13.46
C ASN A 52 -3.81 0.01 -12.07
N ALA A 53 -2.93 -0.43 -11.15
CA ALA A 53 -3.31 -0.69 -9.77
C ALA A 53 -3.90 0.57 -9.09
N ARG A 54 -3.30 1.74 -9.35
CA ARG A 54 -3.82 3.01 -8.86
C ARG A 54 -5.18 3.36 -9.49
N LYS A 55 -5.35 3.12 -10.80
CA LYS A 55 -6.61 3.34 -11.52
C LYS A 55 -7.73 2.50 -10.94
N VAL A 56 -7.53 1.19 -10.82
CA VAL A 56 -8.47 0.24 -10.20
C VAL A 56 -8.83 0.68 -8.78
N MET A 57 -7.85 1.08 -7.98
CA MET A 57 -8.09 1.54 -6.61
C MET A 57 -9.01 2.78 -6.56
N ILE A 58 -8.82 3.72 -7.49
CA ILE A 58 -9.59 4.98 -7.53
C ILE A 58 -10.99 4.75 -8.12
N GLU A 59 -11.08 4.04 -9.24
CA GLU A 59 -12.34 3.93 -10.00
C GLU A 59 -13.27 2.83 -9.47
N GLU A 60 -12.71 1.71 -8.99
CA GLU A 60 -13.49 0.53 -8.64
C GLU A 60 -13.55 0.26 -7.14
N GLN A 61 -12.69 0.89 -6.34
CA GLN A 61 -12.54 0.58 -4.90
C GLN A 61 -12.70 1.81 -4.00
N THR A 62 -13.27 2.88 -4.54
CA THR A 62 -13.51 4.13 -3.83
C THR A 62 -15.00 4.45 -3.79
N ILE A 63 -15.53 4.70 -2.59
CA ILE A 63 -16.91 5.15 -2.37
C ILE A 63 -16.85 6.52 -1.71
N ASP A 64 -17.47 7.54 -2.31
CA ASP A 64 -17.46 8.94 -1.83
C ASP A 64 -16.06 9.47 -1.48
N GLY A 65 -15.04 9.16 -2.29
CA GLY A 65 -13.65 9.55 -2.02
C GLY A 65 -12.97 8.78 -0.89
N VAL A 66 -13.61 7.73 -0.34
CA VAL A 66 -13.03 6.80 0.63
C VAL A 66 -12.52 5.55 -0.08
N GLN A 67 -11.21 5.33 -0.02
CA GLN A 67 -10.59 4.11 -0.50
C GLN A 67 -10.88 2.95 0.48
N VAL A 68 -11.92 2.19 0.19
CA VAL A 68 -12.45 1.12 1.07
C VAL A 68 -11.41 0.03 1.41
N PRO A 69 -10.53 -0.43 0.49
CA PRO A 69 -9.49 -1.41 0.83
C PRO A 69 -8.54 -0.96 1.94
N LEU A 70 -8.35 0.34 2.14
CA LEU A 70 -7.49 0.85 3.20
C LEU A 70 -8.13 0.70 4.59
N LEU A 71 -9.46 0.65 4.66
CA LEU A 71 -10.20 0.47 5.90
C LEU A 71 -9.94 -0.92 6.49
N THR A 72 -9.88 -1.95 5.65
CA THR A 72 -9.68 -3.35 6.06
C THR A 72 -8.22 -3.82 6.02
N LYS A 73 -7.29 -3.00 5.51
CA LYS A 73 -5.86 -3.35 5.41
C LYS A 73 -5.25 -3.85 6.73
N LYS A 74 -4.50 -4.94 6.66
CA LYS A 74 -3.76 -5.50 7.81
C LYS A 74 -2.80 -4.47 8.42
N VAL A 75 -2.67 -4.51 9.74
CA VAL A 75 -1.68 -3.74 10.49
C VAL A 75 -0.27 -4.27 10.18
N ARG A 76 0.74 -3.40 10.24
CA ARG A 76 2.15 -3.80 10.12
C ARG A 76 2.55 -4.75 11.25
N SER A 77 3.52 -5.63 10.97
CA SER A 77 4.04 -6.61 11.93
C SER A 77 4.70 -5.99 13.16
N ASP A 78 5.25 -4.78 13.04
CA ASP A 78 5.91 -4.03 14.11
C ASP A 78 4.94 -3.19 14.96
N SER A 79 3.63 -3.38 14.80
CA SER A 79 2.64 -2.73 15.67
C SER A 79 2.68 -3.32 17.07
N ARG A 80 2.88 -2.45 18.06
CA ARG A 80 2.97 -2.81 19.48
C ARG A 80 1.69 -3.45 20.03
N THR A 81 0.54 -3.14 19.45
CA THR A 81 -0.77 -3.66 19.88
C THR A 81 -1.35 -4.68 18.90
N GLY A 82 -0.84 -4.77 17.67
CA GLY A 82 -1.44 -5.62 16.62
C GLY A 82 -2.82 -5.17 16.11
N HIS A 83 -3.44 -4.15 16.69
CA HIS A 83 -4.79 -3.71 16.37
C HIS A 83 -4.81 -2.31 15.73
N LYS A 84 -5.53 -2.16 14.61
CA LYS A 84 -5.59 -0.90 13.85
C LYS A 84 -6.22 0.19 14.72
N GLY A 85 -5.61 1.37 14.73
CA GLY A 85 -6.17 2.51 15.44
C GLY A 85 -6.16 2.40 16.96
N VAL A 86 -5.58 1.34 17.54
CA VAL A 86 -5.42 1.16 18.99
C VAL A 86 -3.94 1.36 19.31
N ALA A 87 -3.61 2.50 19.93
CA ALA A 87 -2.23 2.85 20.22
C ALA A 87 -1.95 2.77 21.73
N ARG A 88 -0.90 2.01 22.09
CA ARG A 88 -0.40 1.96 23.46
C ARG A 88 0.29 3.28 23.83
N ARG A 89 -0.06 3.85 24.97
CA ARG A 89 0.45 5.12 25.51
C ARG A 89 0.85 4.96 26.96
N ILE A 90 1.84 5.74 27.41
CA ILE A 90 2.30 5.75 28.79
C ILE A 90 2.33 7.19 29.27
N ARG A 91 1.68 7.48 30.40
CA ARG A 91 1.69 8.81 31.03
C ARG A 91 1.92 8.65 32.52
N LYS A 92 2.93 9.34 33.05
CA LYS A 92 3.33 9.26 34.47
C LYS A 92 3.46 7.82 34.97
N GLY A 93 4.12 6.96 34.18
CA GLY A 93 4.32 5.54 34.49
C GLY A 93 3.10 4.63 34.33
N LYS A 94 1.90 5.17 34.05
CA LYS A 94 0.69 4.37 33.80
C LYS A 94 0.47 4.17 32.31
N GLU A 95 0.25 2.92 31.91
CA GLU A 95 -0.12 2.55 30.55
C GLU A 95 -1.62 2.71 30.32
N TYR A 96 -1.99 3.15 29.12
CA TYR A 96 -3.37 3.24 28.63
C TYR A 96 -3.39 3.09 27.10
N TYR A 97 -4.56 2.80 26.56
CA TYR A 97 -4.78 2.52 25.14
C TYR A 97 -5.65 3.62 24.54
N GLU A 98 -5.11 4.31 23.54
CA GLU A 98 -5.78 5.39 22.82
C GLU A 98 -6.38 4.86 21.52
N VAL A 99 -7.70 5.02 21.36
CA VAL A 99 -8.43 4.54 20.18
C VAL A 99 -8.80 5.70 19.28
N ASN A 100 -8.40 5.58 18.01
CA ASN A 100 -8.71 6.56 16.98
C ASN A 100 -9.22 5.85 15.73
N ILE A 101 -10.12 6.52 15.01
CA ILE A 101 -10.58 6.10 13.67
C ILE A 101 -10.53 7.28 12.72
N THR A 102 -10.01 7.05 11.52
CA THR A 102 -9.95 8.08 10.47
C THR A 102 -10.90 7.70 9.36
N LEU A 103 -11.66 8.67 8.88
CA LEU A 103 -12.58 8.55 7.76
C LEU A 103 -12.62 9.88 7.00
N LYS A 104 -12.54 9.85 5.66
CA LYS A 104 -12.57 11.05 4.80
C LYS A 104 -11.57 12.14 5.24
N GLY A 105 -10.35 11.75 5.62
CA GLY A 105 -9.31 12.67 6.10
C GLY A 105 -9.53 13.24 7.51
N LYS A 106 -10.67 12.97 8.15
CA LYS A 106 -10.97 13.42 9.52
C LYS A 106 -10.68 12.31 10.52
N ARG A 107 -9.92 12.65 11.57
CA ARG A 107 -9.63 11.76 12.70
C ARG A 107 -10.68 11.95 13.79
N TYR A 108 -11.27 10.85 14.23
CA TYR A 108 -12.21 10.78 15.34
C TYR A 108 -11.52 10.07 16.50
N HIS A 109 -11.42 10.76 17.63
CA HIS A 109 -11.00 10.16 18.89
C HIS A 109 -12.17 9.38 19.47
N VAL A 110 -12.02 8.07 19.60
CA VAL A 110 -13.07 7.18 20.12
C VAL A 110 -13.02 7.15 21.65
N GLY A 111 -11.82 7.17 22.22
CA GLY A 111 -11.62 7.23 23.66
C GLY A 111 -10.24 6.74 24.09
N THR A 112 -10.02 6.74 25.40
CA THR A 112 -8.86 6.18 26.06
C THR A 112 -9.30 5.15 27.09
N PHE A 113 -8.63 4.00 27.13
CA PHE A 113 -8.99 2.86 27.96
C PHE A 113 -7.79 2.38 28.78
N ALA A 114 -8.02 1.83 29.96
CA ALA A 114 -6.96 1.22 30.76
C ALA A 114 -6.60 -0.19 30.23
N ASP A 115 -7.59 -0.94 29.75
CA ASP A 115 -7.42 -2.30 29.21
C ASP A 115 -7.40 -2.32 27.68
N ILE A 116 -6.64 -3.26 27.12
CA ILE A 116 -6.52 -3.44 25.67
C ILE A 116 -7.79 -4.02 25.05
N ASN A 117 -8.51 -4.92 25.74
CA ASN A 117 -9.71 -5.56 25.20
C ASN A 117 -10.85 -4.55 25.08
N ASP A 118 -10.99 -3.66 26.06
CA ASP A 118 -11.94 -2.54 26.00
C ASP A 118 -11.64 -1.62 24.82
N ALA A 119 -10.35 -1.31 24.60
CA ALA A 119 -9.91 -0.53 23.44
C ALA A 119 -10.20 -1.24 22.10
N ILE A 120 -10.03 -2.56 22.02
CA ILE A 120 -10.35 -3.35 20.83
C ILE A 120 -11.87 -3.35 20.59
N LYS A 121 -12.68 -3.51 21.64
CA LYS A 121 -14.14 -3.47 21.52
C LYS A 121 -14.61 -2.10 21.01
N ALA A 122 -14.15 -1.03 21.64
CA ALA A 122 -14.44 0.33 21.20
C ALA A 122 -13.99 0.59 19.75
N ARG A 123 -12.87 0.00 19.35
CA ARG A 123 -12.38 0.06 17.96
C ARG A 123 -13.32 -0.67 16.98
N ARG A 124 -13.80 -1.86 17.32
CA ARG A 124 -14.77 -2.63 16.50
C ARG A 124 -16.08 -1.87 16.36
N ASP A 125 -16.60 -1.31 17.45
CA ASP A 125 -17.83 -0.52 17.44
C ASP A 125 -17.68 0.72 16.53
N ALA A 126 -16.51 1.37 16.58
CA ALA A 126 -16.19 2.46 15.67
C ALA A 126 -16.10 2.02 14.20
N GLU A 127 -15.53 0.85 13.90
CA GLU A 127 -15.48 0.30 12.53
C GLU A 127 -16.88 0.01 11.99
N ILE A 128 -17.76 -0.58 12.80
CA ILE A 128 -19.16 -0.81 12.45
C ILE A 128 -19.86 0.52 12.14
N LYS A 129 -19.65 1.54 12.97
CA LYS A 129 -20.28 2.85 12.81
C LYS A 129 -19.76 3.63 11.59
N TYR A 130 -18.44 3.70 11.41
CA TYR A 130 -17.81 4.62 10.46
C TYR A 130 -17.37 3.95 9.16
N HIS A 131 -16.94 2.70 9.19
CA HIS A 131 -16.35 2.01 8.03
C HIS A 131 -17.37 1.10 7.32
N GLN A 132 -18.23 0.40 8.07
CA GLN A 132 -19.20 -0.55 7.52
C GLN A 132 -20.09 0.00 6.39
N PRO A 133 -20.62 1.24 6.46
CA PRO A 133 -21.46 1.77 5.39
C PRO A 133 -20.75 1.81 4.02
N TYR A 134 -19.45 2.13 4.02
CA TYR A 134 -18.64 2.19 2.80
C TYR A 134 -18.25 0.81 2.28
N ILE A 135 -18.02 -0.14 3.20
CA ILE A 135 -17.72 -1.53 2.84
C ILE A 135 -18.92 -2.15 2.15
N ARG A 136 -20.12 -2.01 2.72
CA ARG A 136 -21.36 -2.52 2.13
C ARG A 136 -21.66 -1.86 0.78
N ALA A 137 -21.56 -0.53 0.70
CA ALA A 137 -21.77 0.18 -0.56
C ALA A 137 -20.81 -0.28 -1.67
N LEU A 138 -19.57 -0.65 -1.34
CA LEU A 138 -18.65 -1.24 -2.31
C LEU A 138 -19.04 -2.66 -2.71
N GLU A 139 -19.50 -3.48 -1.76
CA GLU A 139 -19.97 -4.84 -2.03
C GLU A 139 -21.19 -4.84 -2.95
N ASP A 140 -22.14 -3.92 -2.73
CA ASP A 140 -23.32 -3.74 -3.57
C ASP A 140 -22.94 -3.29 -4.99
N GLN A 141 -22.02 -2.32 -5.14
CA GLN A 141 -21.53 -1.91 -6.48
C GLN A 141 -20.82 -3.02 -7.24
N LYS A 142 -20.30 -4.03 -6.55
CA LYS A 142 -19.62 -5.18 -7.17
C LYS A 142 -20.58 -6.31 -7.53
N SER A 143 -21.71 -6.45 -6.85
CA SER A 143 -22.71 -7.47 -7.17
C SER A 143 -23.58 -7.09 -8.37
N GLU A 144 -23.68 -5.78 -8.67
CA GLU A 144 -24.41 -5.24 -9.83
C GLU A 144 -23.59 -5.23 -11.14
N LYS A 145 -22.28 -5.54 -11.09
CA LYS A 145 -21.37 -5.60 -12.25
C LYS A 145 -21.07 -7.04 -12.65
#